data_AF-A0A106QD11-F1
#
_entry.id   AF-A0A106QD11-F1
#
_cell.length_a   1.000
_cell.length_b   1.000
_cell.length_c   1.000
_cell.angle_alpha   90.00
_cell.angle_beta   90.00
_cell.angle_gamma   90.00
#
_symmetry.space_group_name_H-M   'P 1'
#
loop_
_entity.id
_entity.type
_entity.pdbx_description
1 polymer ?
#
loop_
_entity_poly.entity_id
_entity_poly.type
_entity_poly.pdbx_seq_one_letter_code
_entity_poly.pdbx_strand_id
1 'polypeptide(L)'
;MKVQHCSSLVINAPQFFQDPEFRAWLNNSDAKFTWPRGGVPGEWSDVVVLVDPGLGGEGADSDMPEHIWNQIVDACKAAFAPTRGVPHIMVRLTNTD
;
A
#
# COMPACT_ATOMS: atom_id res chain seq x y z
N MET A 1 16.50 20.30 8.61
CA MET A 1 15.31 19.50 8.26
C MET A 1 14.81 19.94 6.90
N LYS A 2 14.71 19.04 5.93
CA LYS A 2 14.09 19.33 4.62
C LYS A 2 12.70 18.72 4.64
N VAL A 3 11.67 19.54 4.46
CA VAL A 3 10.28 19.12 4.44
C VAL A 3 9.79 19.14 3.01
N GLN A 4 9.07 18.09 2.59
CA GLN A 4 8.49 17.97 1.26
C GLN A 4 7.04 17.52 1.40
N HIS A 5 6.18 18.01 0.51
CA HIS A 5 4.82 17.51 0.40
C HIS A 5 4.83 16.20 -0.37
N CYS A 6 3.91 15.29 -0.04
CA CYS A 6 3.67 14.06 -0.78
C CYS A 6 2.18 13.87 -0.99
N SER A 7 1.82 13.07 -2.00
CA SER A 7 0.45 12.65 -2.24
C SER A 7 0.13 11.44 -1.37
N SER A 8 -1.10 11.35 -0.90
CA SER A 8 -1.57 10.17 -0.18
C SER A 8 -2.99 9.78 -0.56
N LEU A 9 -3.28 8.48 -0.43
CA LEU A 9 -4.58 7.88 -0.64
C LEU A 9 -4.91 6.96 0.55
N VAL A 10 -6.18 6.86 0.91
CA VAL A 10 -6.66 5.89 1.90
C VAL A 10 -7.66 4.99 1.20
N ILE A 11 -7.45 3.68 1.30
CA ILE A 11 -8.32 2.66 0.71
C ILE A 11 -8.78 1.74 1.83
N ASN A 12 -10.09 1.69 2.08
CA ASN A 12 -10.65 0.64 2.92
C ASN A 12 -10.81 -0.63 2.07
N ALA A 13 -10.05 -1.67 2.40
CA ALA A 13 -10.00 -2.89 1.61
C ALA A 13 -9.92 -4.14 2.51
N PRO A 14 -10.95 -4.41 3.34
CA PRO A 14 -10.96 -5.57 4.22
C PRO A 14 -10.77 -6.90 3.46
N GLN A 15 -11.21 -6.98 2.21
CA GLN A 15 -10.99 -8.13 1.34
C GLN A 15 -9.51 -8.45 1.09
N PHE A 16 -8.61 -7.47 1.08
CA PHE A 16 -7.16 -7.73 0.94
C PHE A 16 -6.63 -8.43 2.19
N PHE A 17 -7.10 -8.03 3.37
CA PHE A 17 -6.75 -8.67 4.63
C PHE A 17 -7.39 -10.05 4.82
N GLN A 18 -8.29 -10.46 3.92
CA GLN A 18 -8.84 -11.82 3.84
C GLN A 18 -8.02 -12.73 2.90
N ASP A 19 -7.23 -12.15 2.01
CA ASP A 19 -6.43 -12.86 1.03
C ASP A 19 -5.23 -13.58 1.71
N PRO A 20 -5.05 -14.89 1.48
CA PRO A 20 -3.98 -15.66 2.11
C PRO A 20 -2.58 -15.26 1.62
N GLU A 21 -2.43 -14.86 0.36
CA GLU A 21 -1.14 -14.42 -0.20
C GLU A 21 -0.76 -13.05 0.37
N PHE A 22 -1.73 -12.16 0.52
CA PHE A 22 -1.51 -10.87 1.17
C PHE A 22 -1.12 -11.03 2.63
N ARG A 23 -1.80 -11.92 3.37
CA ARG A 23 -1.45 -12.26 4.75
C ARG A 23 -0.06 -12.85 4.85
N ALA A 24 0.34 -13.70 3.90
CA ALA A 24 1.68 -14.28 3.86
C ALA A 24 2.75 -13.21 3.61
N TRP A 25 2.51 -12.30 2.66
CA TRP A 25 3.38 -11.16 2.38
C TRP A 25 3.49 -10.23 3.60
N LEU A 26 2.36 -9.88 4.24
CA LEU A 26 2.32 -8.97 5.39
C LEU A 26 3.06 -9.55 6.61
N ASN A 27 3.05 -10.86 6.78
CA ASN A 27 3.66 -11.56 7.90
C ASN A 27 5.08 -12.10 7.61
N ASN A 28 5.68 -11.73 6.48
CA ASN A 28 7.04 -12.14 6.15
C ASN A 28 8.09 -11.43 7.04
N SER A 29 9.36 -11.76 6.88
CA SER A 29 10.45 -11.17 7.69
C SER A 29 10.82 -9.74 7.30
N ASP A 30 10.30 -9.23 6.19
CA ASP A 30 10.69 -7.93 5.67
C ASP A 30 9.94 -6.82 6.39
N ALA A 31 10.62 -5.70 6.65
CA ALA A 31 10.01 -4.58 7.34
C ALA A 31 8.93 -3.94 6.47
N LYS A 32 7.70 -3.90 6.98
CA LYS A 32 6.56 -3.21 6.37
C LYS A 32 6.15 -2.01 7.22
N PHE A 33 5.63 -0.96 6.57
CA PHE A 33 5.05 0.18 7.28
C PHE A 33 3.63 -0.20 7.75
N THR A 34 3.56 -0.94 8.85
CA THR A 34 2.32 -1.55 9.33
C THR A 34 2.24 -1.53 10.86
N TRP A 35 1.02 -1.57 11.38
CA TRP A 35 0.75 -1.71 12.82
C TRP A 35 0.88 -3.16 13.33
N PRO A 36 0.29 -4.17 12.68
CA PRO A 36 0.40 -5.57 13.10
C PRO A 36 1.84 -6.07 12.98
N ARG A 37 2.25 -6.90 13.93
CA ARG A 37 3.51 -7.65 13.85
C ARG A 37 3.21 -9.13 14.03
N GLY A 38 3.02 -9.84 12.92
CA GLY A 38 2.66 -11.25 12.95
C GLY A 38 1.19 -11.52 13.28
N GLY A 39 0.71 -12.70 12.91
CA GLY A 39 -0.63 -13.19 13.25
C GLY A 39 -1.72 -12.82 12.24
N VAL A 40 -2.98 -12.98 12.63
CA VAL A 40 -4.14 -12.65 11.80
C VAL A 40 -4.45 -11.15 11.95
N PRO A 41 -4.45 -10.37 10.85
CA PRO A 41 -4.85 -8.97 10.88
C PRO A 41 -6.28 -8.78 11.43
N GLY A 42 -6.45 -7.85 12.36
CA GLY A 42 -7.73 -7.38 12.89
C GLY A 42 -8.12 -5.99 12.37
N GLU A 43 -9.15 -5.38 12.95
CA GLU A 43 -9.78 -4.13 12.48
C GLU A 43 -8.82 -2.91 12.39
N TRP A 44 -7.71 -2.94 13.13
CA TRP A 44 -6.73 -1.86 13.20
C TRP A 44 -5.39 -2.22 12.53
N SER A 45 -5.44 -3.16 11.58
CA SER A 45 -4.25 -3.73 10.96
C SER A 45 -3.76 -2.99 9.73
N ASP A 46 -3.77 -1.67 9.80
CA ASP A 46 -3.46 -0.84 8.65
C ASP A 46 -2.03 -1.05 8.16
N VAL A 47 -1.87 -0.99 6.85
CA VAL A 47 -0.56 -1.01 6.20
C VAL A 47 -0.46 0.18 5.24
N VAL A 48 0.70 0.82 5.23
CA VAL A 48 1.04 1.86 4.27
C VAL A 48 1.97 1.25 3.23
N VAL A 49 1.61 1.38 1.96
CA VAL A 49 2.47 1.02 0.83
C VAL A 49 2.85 2.26 0.04
N LEU A 50 3.99 2.20 -0.65
CA LEU A 50 4.55 3.32 -1.41
C LEU A 50 4.52 3.03 -2.90
N VAL A 51 3.67 3.76 -3.64
CA VAL A 51 3.52 3.64 -5.11
C VAL A 51 4.41 4.67 -5.80
N ASP A 52 5.10 4.27 -6.88
CA ASP A 52 5.88 5.18 -7.71
C ASP A 52 4.97 6.25 -8.36
N PRO A 53 5.30 7.54 -8.25
CA PRO A 53 4.44 8.61 -8.75
C PRO A 53 4.36 8.64 -10.29
N GLY A 54 5.22 7.92 -11.00
CA GLY A 54 5.13 7.69 -12.44
C GLY A 54 3.97 6.74 -12.82
N LEU A 55 3.37 6.05 -11.85
CA LEU A 55 2.18 5.18 -12.02
C LEU A 55 2.37 4.07 -13.06
N GLY A 56 3.62 3.66 -13.30
CA GLY A 56 4.00 2.60 -14.23
C GLY A 56 3.78 1.17 -13.70
N GLY A 57 3.35 1.03 -12.45
CA GLY A 57 3.23 -0.27 -11.77
C GLY A 57 4.39 -0.58 -10.82
N GLU A 58 5.33 0.35 -10.63
CA GLU A 58 6.45 0.20 -9.69
C GLU A 58 6.12 0.84 -8.33
N GLY A 59 6.83 0.42 -7.28
CA GLY A 59 6.72 0.97 -5.94
C GLY A 59 7.66 0.24 -4.97
N ALA A 60 7.74 0.71 -3.73
CA ALA A 60 8.58 0.06 -2.73
C ALA A 60 8.05 -1.31 -2.29
N ASP A 61 6.74 -1.51 -2.41
CA ASP A 61 5.99 -2.67 -1.93
C ASP A 61 5.37 -3.47 -3.09
N SER A 62 5.91 -3.32 -4.31
CA SER A 62 5.43 -4.01 -5.51
C SER A 62 5.75 -5.51 -5.54
N ASP A 63 6.42 -6.03 -4.50
CA ASP A 63 6.67 -7.45 -4.25
C ASP A 63 5.46 -8.18 -3.63
N MET A 64 4.41 -7.45 -3.26
CA MET A 64 3.15 -8.01 -2.79
C MET A 64 2.37 -8.75 -3.90
N PRO A 65 1.29 -9.49 -3.57
CA PRO A 65 0.53 -10.21 -4.58
C PRO A 65 0.05 -9.30 -5.71
N GLU A 66 0.32 -9.72 -6.95
CA GLU A 66 0.16 -8.89 -8.15
C GLU A 66 -1.29 -8.37 -8.32
N HIS A 67 -2.29 -9.20 -8.02
CA HIS A 67 -3.69 -8.82 -8.14
C HIS A 67 -4.12 -7.74 -7.15
N ILE A 68 -3.47 -7.63 -5.99
CA ILE A 68 -3.73 -6.57 -5.00
C ILE A 68 -2.94 -5.31 -5.38
N TRP A 69 -1.67 -5.47 -5.76
CA TRP A 69 -0.84 -4.36 -6.20
C TRP A 69 -1.45 -3.61 -7.38
N ASN A 70 -1.93 -4.34 -8.39
CA ASN A 70 -2.58 -3.74 -9.56
C ASN A 70 -3.82 -2.93 -9.17
N GLN A 71 -4.66 -3.41 -8.23
CA GLN A 71 -5.81 -2.65 -7.74
C GLN A 71 -5.41 -1.35 -7.04
N ILE A 72 -4.32 -1.37 -6.27
CA ILE A 72 -3.79 -0.17 -5.59
C ILE A 72 -3.27 0.83 -6.62
N VAL A 73 -2.48 0.38 -7.58
CA VAL A 73 -1.94 1.22 -8.67
C VAL A 73 -3.08 1.82 -9.50
N ASP A 74 -4.12 1.05 -9.81
CA ASP A 74 -5.26 1.54 -10.57
C ASP A 74 -6.09 2.57 -9.79
N ALA A 75 -6.23 2.41 -8.47
CA ALA A 75 -6.81 3.43 -7.61
C ALA A 75 -5.97 4.73 -7.61
N CYS A 76 -4.64 4.62 -7.58
CA CYS A 76 -3.75 5.78 -7.72
C CYS A 76 -3.86 6.45 -9.10
N LYS A 77 -3.96 5.68 -10.19
CA LYS A 77 -4.19 6.20 -11.55
C LYS A 77 -5.52 6.93 -11.70
N ALA A 78 -6.56 6.49 -10.99
CA ALA A 78 -7.84 7.17 -10.98
C ALA A 78 -7.80 8.49 -10.19
N ALA A 79 -6.94 8.59 -9.18
CA ALA A 79 -6.85 9.75 -8.29
C ALA A 79 -5.80 10.80 -8.70
N PHE A 80 -4.74 10.41 -9.41
CA PHE A 80 -3.58 11.25 -9.66
C PHE A 80 -3.10 11.19 -11.11
N ALA A 81 -2.49 12.28 -11.58
CA ALA A 81 -1.73 12.29 -12.82
C ALA A 81 -0.30 11.75 -12.58
N PRO A 82 0.29 11.00 -13.53
CA PRO A 82 1.69 10.57 -13.45
C PRO A 82 2.64 11.77 -13.30
N THR A 83 3.58 11.68 -12.37
CA THR A 83 4.59 12.71 -12.09
C THR A 83 5.97 12.09 -11.87
N ARG A 84 7.04 12.87 -12.02
CA ARG A 84 8.43 12.42 -11.84
C ARG A 84 9.18 13.36 -10.91
N GLY A 85 10.16 12.83 -10.18
CA GLY A 85 11.01 13.62 -9.28
C GLY A 85 10.30 14.12 -8.01
N VAL A 86 9.15 13.54 -7.68
CA VAL A 86 8.40 13.79 -6.44
C VAL A 86 8.48 12.55 -5.53
N PRO A 87 8.17 12.66 -4.22
CA PRO A 87 8.10 11.50 -3.34
C PRO A 87 7.06 10.47 -3.79
N HIS A 88 7.21 9.23 -3.33
CA HIS A 88 6.21 8.18 -3.52
C HIS A 88 4.83 8.61 -3.00
N ILE A 89 3.79 8.07 -3.65
CA ILE A 89 2.42 8.21 -3.18
C ILE A 89 2.23 7.23 -2.02
N MET A 90 1.83 7.74 -0.86
CA MET A 90 1.55 6.92 0.32
C MET A 90 0.12 6.39 0.24
N VAL A 91 -0.06 5.07 0.19
CA VAL A 91 -1.39 4.46 0.20
C VAL A 91 -1.60 3.72 1.51
N ARG A 92 -2.52 4.20 2.35
CA ARG A 92 -2.92 3.53 3.59
C ARG A 92 -4.08 2.58 3.27
N LEU A 93 -3.86 1.29 3.46
CA LEU A 93 -4.87 0.26 3.40
C LEU A 93 -5.44 0.07 4.81
N THR A 94 -6.76 0.19 4.94
CA THR A 94 -7.46 -0.03 6.21
C THR A 94 -8.30 -1.29 6.17
N ASN A 95 -8.52 -1.88 7.35
CA ASN A 95 -9.31 -3.09 7.54
C ASN A 95 -10.54 -2.82 8.42
N THR A 96 -11.35 -1.83 8.07
CA THR A 96 -12.54 -1.45 8.85
C THR A 96 -13.81 -1.98 8.18
N ASP A 97 -14.77 -2.47 8.97
CA ASP A 97 -16.10 -2.88 8.48
C ASP A 97 -17.02 -1.67 8.19
#